data_AF-A0A3M7SQL7-F1
#
_entry.id   AF-A0A3M7SQL7-F1
#
_cell.length_a   1.000
_cell.length_b   1.000
_cell.length_c   1.000
_cell.angle_alpha   90.00
_cell.angle_beta   90.00
_cell.angle_gamma   90.00
#
_symmetry.space_group_name_H-M   'P 1'
#
loop_
_entity.id
_entity.type
_entity.pdbx_description
1 polymer ?
#
loop_
_entity_poly.entity_id
_entity_poly.type
_entity_poly.pdbx_seq_one_letter_code
_entity_poly.pdbx_strand_id
1 'polypeptide(L)'
;KFRSHIKNAQFFDTFSGFEPTKLFPKEWPQTDKFAQYLSDLGISNKHNVIIYDRSQYGFAAASRAWLHLRAFGNERVSILNGGINAWKNKNFELTSEIKSYPKVEFKIKENKTLVPFWASSSIFLSESVDLYRK
;
A
#
# COMPACT_ATOMS: atom_id res chain seq x y z
N LYS A 1 5.03 2.39 -18.39
CA LYS A 1 5.49 0.98 -18.25
C LYS A 1 6.84 0.97 -17.54
N PHE A 2 6.98 0.27 -16.41
CA PHE A 2 8.25 0.18 -15.67
C PHE A 2 9.24 -0.69 -16.44
N ARG A 3 10.52 -0.29 -16.50
CA ARG A 3 11.55 -0.98 -17.31
C ARG A 3 12.16 -2.22 -16.62
N SER A 4 11.98 -2.36 -15.31
CA SER A 4 12.46 -3.52 -14.52
C SER A 4 11.76 -3.55 -13.15
N HIS A 5 11.94 -4.60 -12.36
CA HIS A 5 11.42 -4.75 -10.99
C HIS A 5 12.16 -5.87 -10.26
N ILE A 6 11.98 -6.00 -8.95
CA ILE A 6 12.53 -7.11 -8.18
C ILE A 6 11.90 -8.42 -8.68
N LYS A 7 12.70 -9.49 -8.80
CA LYS A 7 12.25 -10.81 -9.25
C LYS A 7 11.04 -11.28 -8.46
N ASN A 8 10.04 -11.83 -9.16
CA ASN A 8 8.77 -12.32 -8.61
C ASN A 8 7.85 -11.23 -8.00
N ALA A 9 8.20 -9.94 -8.08
CA ALA A 9 7.32 -8.88 -7.60
C ALA A 9 6.18 -8.62 -8.60
N GLN A 10 4.99 -8.34 -8.09
CA GLN A 10 3.86 -7.87 -8.88
C GLN A 10 3.69 -6.36 -8.75
N PHE A 11 3.17 -5.73 -9.80
CA PHE A 11 2.80 -4.32 -9.71
C PHE A 11 1.54 -4.18 -8.86
N PHE A 12 1.59 -3.25 -7.90
CA PHE A 12 0.47 -2.90 -7.05
C PHE A 12 0.10 -1.44 -7.30
N ASP A 13 -1.01 -1.22 -7.99
CA ASP A 13 -1.61 0.10 -8.09
C ASP A 13 -2.31 0.45 -6.76
N THR A 14 -1.76 1.46 -6.07
CA THR A 14 -2.28 1.97 -4.80
C THR A 14 -3.64 2.63 -4.91
N PHE A 15 -4.13 2.88 -6.14
CA PHE A 15 -5.44 3.47 -6.42
C PHE A 15 -6.44 2.46 -6.97
N SER A 16 -6.04 1.21 -7.19
CA SER A 16 -6.97 0.15 -7.58
C SER A 16 -7.90 -0.19 -6.41
N GLY A 17 -9.21 -0.21 -6.69
CA GLY A 17 -10.26 -0.40 -5.68
C GLY A 17 -10.82 0.88 -5.06
N PHE A 18 -10.44 2.05 -5.56
CA PHE A 18 -11.01 3.34 -5.16
C PHE A 18 -12.04 3.80 -6.20
N GLU A 19 -13.23 4.20 -5.73
CA GLU A 19 -14.15 5.03 -6.53
C GLU A 19 -13.85 6.50 -6.24
N PRO A 20 -13.72 7.37 -7.26
CA PRO A 20 -13.61 8.80 -7.04
C PRO A 20 -14.95 9.35 -6.50
N THR A 21 -14.96 9.94 -5.30
CA THR A 21 -16.11 10.73 -4.83
C THR A 21 -15.91 12.22 -5.14
N LYS A 22 -17.02 12.96 -5.31
CA LYS A 22 -17.05 14.37 -5.77
C LYS A 22 -16.36 15.38 -4.84
N LEU A 23 -16.22 15.06 -3.55
CA LEU A 23 -15.68 15.98 -2.53
C LEU A 23 -14.29 15.59 -2.04
N PHE A 24 -13.94 14.30 -2.13
CA PHE A 24 -12.66 13.79 -1.62
C PHE A 24 -12.14 12.67 -2.53
N PRO A 25 -11.28 13.00 -3.50
CA PRO A 25 -10.75 12.00 -4.40
C PRO A 25 -9.83 11.06 -3.61
N LYS A 26 -10.31 9.85 -3.33
CA LYS A 26 -9.49 8.68 -2.94
C LYS A 26 -9.06 8.65 -1.45
N GLU A 27 -10.00 8.68 -0.51
CA GLU A 27 -9.64 8.59 0.93
C GLU A 27 -9.42 7.17 1.43
N TRP A 28 -10.25 6.21 1.01
CA TRP A 28 -10.17 4.82 1.47
C TRP A 28 -10.74 3.84 0.42
N PRO A 29 -10.15 2.66 0.18
CA PRO A 29 -10.65 1.75 -0.84
C PRO A 29 -11.94 1.07 -0.36
N GLN A 30 -12.84 0.75 -1.30
CA GLN A 30 -14.01 -0.05 -0.97
C GLN A 30 -13.58 -1.47 -0.62
N THR A 31 -14.02 -1.94 0.54
CA THR A 31 -13.62 -3.21 1.15
C THR A 31 -13.68 -4.40 0.18
N ASP A 32 -14.81 -4.59 -0.50
CA ASP A 32 -15.01 -5.72 -1.43
C ASP A 32 -14.12 -5.59 -2.68
N LYS A 33 -13.98 -4.39 -3.22
CA LYS A 33 -13.13 -4.13 -4.40
C LYS A 33 -11.65 -4.34 -4.06
N PHE A 34 -11.23 -3.94 -2.87
CA PHE A 34 -9.87 -4.15 -2.40
C PHE A 34 -9.58 -5.63 -2.18
N ALA A 35 -10.51 -6.37 -1.56
CA ALA A 35 -10.40 -7.81 -1.38
C ALA A 35 -10.31 -8.55 -2.72
N GLN A 36 -11.18 -8.20 -3.67
CA GLN A 36 -11.21 -8.78 -5.01
C GLN A 36 -9.91 -8.47 -5.77
N TYR A 37 -9.41 -7.24 -5.69
CA TYR A 37 -8.14 -6.84 -6.29
C TYR A 37 -6.94 -7.62 -5.72
N LEU A 38 -6.83 -7.74 -4.39
CA LEU A 38 -5.79 -8.55 -3.76
C LEU A 38 -5.89 -10.03 -4.11
N SER A 39 -7.13 -10.53 -4.20
CA SER A 39 -7.40 -11.91 -4.59
C SER A 39 -6.90 -12.17 -6.01
N ASP A 40 -7.17 -11.26 -6.95
CA ASP A 40 -6.75 -11.36 -8.36
C ASP A 40 -5.23 -11.23 -8.52
N LEU A 41 -4.56 -10.53 -7.60
CA LEU A 41 -3.10 -10.53 -7.48
C LEU A 41 -2.53 -11.81 -6.83
N GLY A 42 -3.36 -12.78 -6.45
CA GLY A 42 -2.88 -13.99 -5.77
C GLY A 42 -2.34 -13.70 -4.36
N ILE A 43 -2.82 -12.65 -3.69
CA ILE A 43 -2.43 -12.29 -2.31
C ILE A 43 -3.52 -12.76 -1.34
N SER A 44 -3.13 -13.57 -0.35
CA SER A 44 -3.99 -13.96 0.78
C SER A 44 -3.44 -13.38 2.09
N ASN A 45 -4.26 -13.38 3.15
CA ASN A 45 -3.81 -12.99 4.50
C ASN A 45 -2.71 -13.92 5.08
N LYS A 46 -2.43 -15.07 4.42
CA LYS A 46 -1.37 -16.00 4.81
C LYS A 46 0.01 -15.60 4.26
N HIS A 47 0.08 -14.66 3.33
CA HIS A 47 1.34 -14.25 2.72
C HIS A 47 2.07 -13.19 3.53
N ASN A 48 3.40 -13.30 3.58
CA ASN A 48 4.27 -12.22 4.05
C ASN A 48 4.50 -11.25 2.89
N VAL A 49 3.92 -10.06 2.96
CA VAL A 49 3.98 -9.08 1.87
C VAL A 49 5.11 -8.09 2.14
N ILE A 50 6.05 -8.00 1.20
CA ILE A 50 7.11 -6.98 1.20
C ILE A 50 6.79 -5.97 0.11
N ILE A 51 6.60 -4.71 0.51
CA ILE A 51 6.25 -3.62 -0.39
C ILE A 51 7.48 -2.75 -0.59
N TYR A 52 7.66 -2.26 -1.81
CA TYR A 52 8.65 -1.24 -2.12
C TYR A 52 8.07 -0.29 -3.15
N ASP A 53 8.64 0.91 -3.23
CA ASP A 53 8.35 1.82 -4.32
C ASP A 53 9.64 2.38 -4.93
N ARG A 54 9.44 3.34 -5.84
CA ARG A 54 10.51 4.02 -6.58
C ARG A 54 10.69 5.47 -6.16
N SER A 55 10.07 5.89 -5.05
CA SER A 55 10.23 7.25 -4.55
C SER A 55 11.67 7.48 -4.10
N GLN A 56 12.08 8.73 -4.00
CA GLN A 56 13.42 9.11 -3.55
C GLN A 56 13.79 8.44 -2.21
N TYR A 57 12.83 8.37 -1.29
CA TYR A 57 13.01 7.80 0.05
C TYR A 57 12.60 6.33 0.16
N GLY A 58 11.97 5.76 -0.87
CA GLY A 58 11.60 4.34 -0.95
C GLY A 58 10.34 3.92 -0.19
N PHE A 59 9.60 4.87 0.40
CA PHE A 59 8.42 4.58 1.22
C PHE A 59 7.19 5.48 0.97
N ALA A 60 7.17 6.29 -0.08
CA ALA A 60 6.07 7.24 -0.30
C ALA A 60 4.75 6.53 -0.67
N ALA A 61 4.74 5.73 -1.73
CA ALA A 61 3.59 4.92 -2.11
C ALA A 61 3.53 3.61 -1.31
N ALA A 62 4.69 3.08 -0.91
CA ALA A 62 4.77 1.84 -0.15
C ALA A 62 4.14 1.96 1.24
N SER A 63 4.26 3.12 1.91
CA SER A 63 3.61 3.39 3.19
C SER A 63 2.08 3.36 3.09
N ARG A 64 1.52 3.94 2.02
CA ARG A 64 0.07 3.90 1.77
C ARG A 64 -0.43 2.49 1.51
N ALA A 65 0.27 1.71 0.69
CA ALA A 65 -0.06 0.31 0.46
C ALA A 65 0.04 -0.52 1.75
N TRP A 66 1.08 -0.28 2.56
CA TRP A 66 1.27 -0.91 3.85
C TRP A 66 0.08 -0.63 4.78
N LEU A 67 -0.34 0.63 4.86
CA LEU A 67 -1.45 1.04 5.71
C LEU A 67 -2.74 0.32 5.33
N HIS A 68 -3.11 0.31 4.05
CA HIS A 68 -4.32 -0.38 3.61
C HIS A 68 -4.23 -1.89 3.92
N LEU A 69 -3.15 -2.56 3.53
CA LEU A 69 -3.01 -4.00 3.77
C LEU A 69 -3.14 -4.36 5.26
N ARG A 70 -2.55 -3.56 6.14
CA ARG A 70 -2.69 -3.71 7.60
C ARG A 70 -4.10 -3.44 8.08
N ALA A 71 -4.72 -2.35 7.61
CA ALA A 71 -6.06 -1.96 8.00
C ALA A 71 -7.14 -2.94 7.48
N PHE A 72 -6.88 -3.68 6.40
CA PHE A 72 -7.79 -4.71 5.87
C PHE A 72 -7.48 -6.13 6.38
N GLY A 73 -6.55 -6.28 7.33
CA GLY A 73 -6.36 -7.53 8.07
C GLY A 73 -5.25 -8.43 7.56
N ASN A 74 -4.31 -7.92 6.77
CA ASN A 74 -3.04 -8.61 6.55
C ASN A 74 -2.02 -8.17 7.60
N GLU A 75 -1.66 -9.04 8.52
CA GLU A 75 -0.79 -8.69 9.66
C GLU A 75 0.70 -8.65 9.29
N ARG A 76 1.09 -9.41 8.26
CA ARG A 76 2.50 -9.65 7.90
C ARG A 76 2.88 -8.83 6.68
N VAL A 77 3.02 -7.53 6.90
CA VAL A 77 3.33 -6.55 5.86
C VAL A 77 4.53 -5.71 6.27
N SER A 78 5.55 -5.66 5.42
CA SER A 78 6.80 -4.93 5.64
C SER A 78 7.14 -4.05 4.44
N ILE A 79 7.87 -2.97 4.68
CA ILE A 79 8.40 -2.10 3.61
C ILE A 79 9.89 -2.41 3.44
N LEU A 80 10.35 -2.56 2.19
CA LEU A 80 11.76 -2.70 1.87
C LEU A 80 12.49 -1.40 2.20
N ASN A 81 13.40 -1.44 3.16
CA ASN A 81 14.16 -0.28 3.58
C ASN A 81 14.97 0.32 2.41
N GLY A 82 14.73 1.61 2.11
CA GLY A 82 15.34 2.34 0.99
C GLY A 82 14.79 1.99 -0.40
N GLY A 83 13.73 1.17 -0.47
CA GLY A 83 13.01 0.84 -1.71
C GLY A 83 13.89 0.22 -2.80
N ILE A 84 13.51 0.43 -4.06
CA ILE A 84 14.27 -0.11 -5.19
C ILE A 84 15.66 0.52 -5.32
N ASN A 85 15.87 1.74 -4.81
CA ASN A 85 17.14 2.44 -4.93
C ASN A 85 18.21 1.75 -4.07
N ALA A 86 17.89 1.40 -2.82
CA ALA A 86 18.78 0.61 -1.98
C ALA A 86 19.06 -0.78 -2.56
N TRP A 87 18.06 -1.42 -3.18
CA TRP A 87 18.23 -2.70 -3.89
C TRP A 87 19.27 -2.59 -5.01
N LYS A 88 19.15 -1.55 -5.85
CA LYS A 88 20.11 -1.29 -6.94
C LYS A 88 21.51 -0.95 -6.44
N ASN A 89 21.62 -0.16 -5.37
CA ASN A 89 22.92 0.22 -4.81
C ASN A 89 23.70 -0.98 -4.28
N LYS A 90 23.02 -2.07 -3.94
CA LYS A 90 23.63 -3.36 -3.56
C LYS A 90 23.95 -4.26 -4.78
N ASN A 91 23.77 -3.78 -6.00
CA ASN A 91 23.93 -4.54 -7.24
C ASN A 91 23.09 -5.82 -7.30
N PHE A 92 21.93 -5.81 -6.64
CA PHE A 92 21.01 -6.95 -6.71
C PHE A 92 20.23 -6.97 -8.03
N GLU A 93 19.93 -8.19 -8.49
CA GLU A 93 19.28 -8.41 -9.78
C GLU A 93 17.89 -7.77 -9.87
N LEU A 94 17.58 -7.28 -11.06
CA LEU A 94 16.25 -6.82 -11.45
C LEU A 94 15.84 -7.57 -12.72
N THR A 95 14.55 -7.81 -12.88
CA THR A 95 13.99 -8.45 -14.07
C THR A 95 12.94 -7.58 -14.75
N SER A 96 12.68 -7.84 -16.02
CA SER A 96 11.51 -7.34 -16.75
C SER A 96 10.42 -8.39 -16.93
N GLU A 97 10.68 -9.65 -16.52
CA GLU A 97 9.74 -10.76 -16.58
C GLU A 97 8.55 -10.53 -15.64
N ILE A 98 7.35 -10.47 -16.19
CA ILE A 98 6.12 -10.31 -15.40
C ILE A 98 5.57 -11.70 -15.08
N LYS A 99 5.44 -12.00 -13.79
CA LYS A 99 4.78 -13.22 -13.32
C LYS A 99 3.34 -12.96 -12.92
N SER A 100 2.47 -13.89 -13.26
CA SER A 100 1.09 -13.96 -12.79
C SER A 100 0.95 -15.12 -11.81
N TYR A 101 0.14 -14.93 -10.79
CA TYR A 101 -0.14 -15.92 -9.76
C TYR A 101 -1.62 -16.29 -9.82
N PRO A 102 -1.99 -17.54 -9.48
CA PRO A 102 -3.39 -17.92 -9.45
C PRO A 102 -4.15 -17.08 -8.43
N LYS A 103 -5.41 -16.80 -8.74
CA LYS A 103 -6.32 -16.12 -7.81
C LYS A 103 -6.41 -16.90 -6.50
N VAL A 104 -6.31 -16.20 -5.38
CA VAL A 104 -6.51 -16.77 -4.04
C VAL A 104 -7.51 -15.91 -3.26
N GLU A 105 -8.16 -16.47 -2.26
CA GLU A 105 -9.08 -15.69 -1.43
C GLU A 105 -8.32 -14.74 -0.48
N PHE A 106 -8.65 -13.44 -0.54
CA PHE A 106 -8.29 -12.47 0.49
C PHE A 106 -9.49 -12.19 1.39
N LYS A 107 -9.36 -12.47 2.69
CA LYS A 107 -10.41 -12.24 3.69
C LYS A 107 -10.21 -10.90 4.36
N ILE A 108 -11.21 -10.04 4.27
CA ILE A 108 -11.20 -8.77 4.98
C ILE A 108 -11.35 -9.00 6.47
N LYS A 109 -10.45 -8.39 7.25
CA LYS A 109 -10.63 -8.15 8.68
C LYS A 109 -10.27 -6.71 8.96
N GLU A 110 -11.26 -5.82 8.91
CA GLU A 110 -11.03 -4.40 9.10
C GLU A 110 -10.53 -4.11 10.52
N ASN A 111 -9.34 -3.52 10.59
CA ASN A 111 -8.83 -2.91 11.79
C ASN A 111 -9.07 -1.39 11.74
N LYS A 112 -10.17 -0.97 12.35
CA LYS A 112 -10.60 0.43 12.39
C LYS A 112 -9.64 1.35 13.15
N THR A 113 -8.73 0.82 13.98
CA THR A 113 -7.72 1.64 14.67
C THR A 113 -6.61 2.13 13.74
N LEU A 114 -6.45 1.49 12.58
CA LEU A 114 -5.46 1.86 11.57
C LEU A 114 -6.08 2.70 10.45
N VAL A 115 -7.38 2.97 10.51
CA VAL A 115 -8.03 3.95 9.64
C VAL A 115 -7.61 5.32 10.14
N PRO A 116 -6.85 6.11 9.35
CA PRO A 116 -6.40 7.42 9.80
C PRO A 116 -7.58 8.32 10.11
N PHE A 117 -7.40 9.22 11.08
CA PHE A 117 -8.42 10.17 11.46
C PHE A 117 -8.92 11.03 10.27
N TRP A 118 -8.03 11.37 9.32
CA TRP A 118 -8.39 12.09 8.10
C TRP A 118 -9.23 11.27 7.10
N ALA A 119 -9.32 9.96 7.26
CA ALA A 119 -10.23 9.11 6.49
C ALA A 119 -11.62 8.98 7.14
N SER A 120 -11.79 9.53 8.36
CA SER A 120 -13.08 9.75 9.00
C SER A 120 -13.47 11.21 8.75
N SER A 121 -14.70 11.47 8.30
CA SER A 121 -15.18 12.78 7.81
C SER A 121 -15.29 13.90 8.86
N SER A 122 -14.31 14.07 9.74
CA SER A 122 -14.31 15.09 10.80
C SER A 122 -12.94 15.75 10.91
N ILE A 123 -12.77 16.87 10.23
CA ILE A 123 -11.55 17.70 10.32
C ILE A 123 -11.73 18.69 11.48
N PHE A 124 -10.72 18.80 12.33
CA PHE A 124 -10.50 19.99 13.18
C PHE A 124 -9.22 20.68 12.70
N LEU A 125 -9.31 22.00 12.46
CA LEU A 125 -8.17 22.88 12.22
C LEU A 125 -7.81 23.55 13.55
N SER A 126 -6.53 23.58 13.92
CA SER A 126 -6.01 24.43 15.00
C SER A 126 -5.03 25.45 14.43
N GLU A 127 -4.99 26.66 15.01
CA GLU A 127 -3.97 27.64 14.67
C GLU A 127 -2.57 27.17 15.11
N SER A 128 -1.53 27.57 14.37
CA SER A 128 -0.14 27.15 14.58
C SER A 128 0.46 27.53 15.94
N VAL A 129 -0.23 28.34 16.74
CA VAL A 129 0.27 28.89 18.01
C VAL A 129 0.22 27.87 19.16
N ASP A 130 -0.63 26.85 19.08
CA ASP A 130 -0.79 25.86 20.16
C ASP A 130 0.21 24.69 20.10
N LEU A 131 0.92 24.51 18.98
CA LEU A 131 1.80 23.35 18.75
C LEU A 131 3.27 23.56 19.19
N TYR A 132 3.66 24.78 19.59
CA TYR A 132 5.05 25.13 19.94
C TYR A 132 5.23 25.68 21.36
N ARG A 133 4.33 25.35 22.31
CA ARG A 133 4.59 25.59 23.73
C ARG A 133 5.16 24.35 24.42
N LYS A 134 6.49 24.25 24.43
CA LYS A 134 7.29 24.16 25.65
C LYS A 134 8.68 24.72 25.38
#